data_AF-A0A452SEU1-F1
#
_entry.id   AF-A0A452SEU1-F1
#
_cell.length_a   1.000
_cell.length_b   1.000
_cell.length_c   1.000
_cell.angle_alpha   90.00
_cell.angle_beta   90.00
_cell.angle_gamma   90.00
#
_symmetry.space_group_name_H-M   'P 1'
#
loop_
_entity.id
_entity.type
_entity.pdbx_description
1 polymer ?
#
loop_
_entity_poly.entity_id
_entity_poly.type
_entity_poly.pdbx_seq_one_letter_code
_entity_poly.pdbx_strand_id
1 'polypeptide(L)'
;ILVLGGSSGFIELYAYGMFKIARIVGTCLALCLSSDLKSLSVVTEVSAGGASEVSYFQLETNLLYSFLPEVTRMARKFTHISALLQYINLSLTCMCEAWEEILMQMDSRLTKFVQEKSTTTSVQDEFMHLLLWGKASAELQTLLMNQLTVKGLKKLGQSIESSYSSIQKLVISHLQSGSESLLYHLSELKGMASWKQKYEPLGLDATGIEDAITAVGSFILKANELLQVIDSSMKNFKAFFRWLYVAMLRMTEDHVLPELNKMTQKDITFVAEFLTEHFNEAPDLYNRKGKYFNVEKVGQYLKDEDDDLVSPPNTEGNQWYDFLQNSNHLKESPLLFPYYPRKSLHFVKRRMENIIDLCLQKPAVSVKKKCMPLWKSETVYNMGWNNKTSNLHYLLFTILEDSLYKMCILRRHTDISQTSFTSSAYSCLDAQFYDDETVTVVLKDTVGREGRDRLLVQLPLSSVYNSEDAAEYQFSGAYSTRLDEQCSAIPTRTMHFEKHWRLLESMKAQYVAGNGFRKVSCVLSSNLRHVRVFEMDIDDEWELDESSDEEEEASNKPVKIKEEVLSEPEAESQQAGAAAAAPQVVIKVEKLDPELDS
;
A
#
# COMPACT_ATOMS: atom_id res chain seq x y z
N ILE A 1 -7.05 -8.06 8.86
CA ILE A 1 -5.76 -7.41 9.19
C ILE A 1 -4.72 -8.05 8.28
N LEU A 2 -3.91 -7.25 7.60
CA LEU A 2 -2.76 -7.73 6.84
C LEU A 2 -1.57 -7.82 7.82
N VAL A 3 -1.02 -9.01 7.99
CA VAL A 3 0.16 -9.22 8.85
C VAL A 3 1.37 -9.30 7.94
N LEU A 4 2.36 -8.45 8.19
CA LEU A 4 3.60 -8.39 7.45
C LEU A 4 4.75 -8.73 8.38
N GLY A 5 5.77 -9.39 7.87
CA GLY A 5 7.03 -9.51 8.57
C GLY A 5 8.13 -9.89 7.60
N GLY A 6 9.37 -9.70 8.02
CA GLY A 6 10.53 -9.94 7.16
C GLY A 6 11.84 -9.95 7.94
N SER A 7 12.94 -9.81 7.21
CA SER A 7 14.31 -9.84 7.76
C SER A 7 14.66 -8.63 8.63
N SER A 8 13.85 -7.57 8.62
CA SER A 8 14.05 -6.36 9.42
C SER A 8 13.87 -6.58 10.93
N GLY A 9 13.44 -7.77 11.35
CA GLY A 9 13.25 -8.11 12.75
C GLY A 9 11.98 -7.48 13.35
N PHE A 10 11.00 -7.10 12.53
CA PHE A 10 9.69 -6.66 12.98
C PHE A 10 8.56 -7.33 12.19
N ILE A 11 7.46 -7.59 12.91
CA ILE A 11 6.16 -8.00 12.37
C ILE A 11 5.22 -6.81 12.57
N GLU A 12 4.57 -6.37 11.50
CA GLU A 12 3.65 -5.24 11.49
C GLU A 12 2.24 -5.71 11.14
N LEU A 13 1.24 -5.21 11.87
CA LEU A 13 -0.16 -5.50 11.61
C LEU A 13 -0.81 -4.25 11.02
N TYR A 14 -1.37 -4.41 9.82
CA TYR A 14 -2.06 -3.36 9.08
C TYR A 14 -3.57 -3.65 9.04
N ALA A 15 -4.36 -2.84 9.75
CA ALA A 15 -5.81 -2.86 9.61
C ALA A 15 -6.20 -2.38 8.21
N TYR A 16 -7.14 -3.11 7.59
CA TYR A 16 -7.58 -2.88 6.20
C TYR A 16 -6.45 -2.85 5.15
N GLY A 17 -5.24 -3.33 5.48
CA GLY A 17 -4.06 -3.23 4.62
C GLY A 17 -3.49 -1.82 4.47
N MET A 18 -3.98 -0.84 5.24
CA MET A 18 -3.58 0.57 5.10
C MET A 18 -2.97 1.15 6.37
N PHE A 19 -3.62 0.95 7.52
CA PHE A 19 -3.22 1.60 8.76
C PHE A 19 -2.51 0.62 9.71
N LYS A 20 -1.31 0.98 10.16
CA LYS A 20 -0.52 0.16 11.09
C LYS A 20 -1.09 0.25 12.51
N ILE A 21 -1.61 -0.87 13.02
CA ILE A 21 -2.21 -0.98 14.36
C ILE A 21 -1.26 -1.57 15.41
N ALA A 22 -0.27 -2.36 15.00
CA ALA A 22 0.68 -2.96 15.93
C ALA A 22 2.03 -3.21 15.24
N ARG A 23 3.09 -3.18 16.05
CA ARG A 23 4.45 -3.55 15.66
C ARG A 23 5.04 -4.44 16.73
N ILE A 24 5.51 -5.61 16.32
CA ILE A 24 6.09 -6.65 17.17
C ILE A 24 7.52 -6.88 16.67
N VAL A 25 8.46 -7.21 17.56
CA VAL A 25 9.86 -7.48 17.17
C VAL A 25 10.05 -8.97 16.91
N GLY A 26 10.41 -9.35 15.68
CA GLY A 26 10.77 -10.71 15.27
C GLY A 26 11.01 -10.81 13.76
N THR A 27 11.88 -11.71 13.33
CA THR A 27 11.96 -12.21 11.94
C THR A 27 10.93 -13.31 11.74
N CYS A 28 10.48 -13.56 10.51
CA CYS A 28 9.49 -14.61 10.27
C CYS A 28 9.60 -15.24 8.86
N LEU A 29 9.26 -16.52 8.80
CA LEU A 29 9.00 -17.29 7.59
C LEU A 29 7.49 -17.44 7.35
N ALA A 30 6.73 -17.79 8.40
CA ALA A 30 5.29 -17.96 8.32
C ALA A 30 4.58 -17.19 9.45
N LEU A 31 3.43 -16.59 9.12
CA LEU A 31 2.62 -15.81 10.04
C LEU A 31 1.17 -16.26 9.90
N CYS A 32 0.52 -16.55 11.02
CA CYS A 32 -0.90 -16.87 11.02
C CYS A 32 -1.59 -16.23 12.23
N LEU A 33 -2.41 -15.21 11.95
CA LEU A 33 -3.22 -14.53 12.95
C LEU A 33 -4.54 -15.29 13.13
N SER A 34 -4.93 -15.57 14.37
CA SER A 34 -6.19 -16.25 14.62
C SER A 34 -7.40 -15.41 14.23
N SER A 35 -8.44 -16.07 13.72
CA SER A 35 -9.68 -15.38 13.30
C SER A 35 -10.43 -14.75 14.48
N ASP A 36 -10.27 -15.30 15.68
CA ASP A 36 -10.77 -14.76 16.94
C ASP A 36 -9.85 -13.68 17.56
N LEU A 37 -8.68 -13.41 16.97
CA LEU A 37 -7.68 -12.44 17.44
C LEU A 37 -7.13 -12.71 18.85
N LYS A 38 -7.26 -13.93 19.38
CA LYS A 38 -6.66 -14.32 20.66
C LYS A 38 -5.15 -14.53 20.58
N SER A 39 -4.65 -15.08 19.48
CA SER A 39 -3.22 -15.30 19.31
C SER A 39 -2.72 -15.17 17.88
N LEU A 40 -1.46 -14.77 17.76
CA LEU A 40 -0.69 -14.74 16.52
C LEU A 40 0.38 -15.84 16.58
N SER A 41 0.32 -16.79 15.67
CA SER A 41 1.39 -17.77 15.51
C SER A 41 2.43 -17.28 14.50
N VAL A 42 3.70 -17.47 14.84
CA VAL A 42 4.87 -16.98 14.12
C VAL A 42 5.88 -18.10 14.02
N VAL A 43 6.30 -18.43 12.80
CA VAL A 43 7.46 -19.29 12.55
C VAL A 43 8.61 -18.39 12.14
N THR A 44 9.76 -18.53 12.77
CA THR A 44 10.96 -17.75 12.46
C THR A 44 12.12 -18.67 12.18
N GLU A 45 13.07 -18.18 11.39
CA GLU A 45 14.30 -18.86 11.05
C GLU A 45 15.47 -18.00 11.51
N VAL A 46 16.39 -18.62 12.23
CA VAL A 46 17.63 -18.01 12.70
C VAL A 46 18.77 -18.87 12.17
N SER A 47 19.55 -18.32 11.25
CA SER A 47 20.75 -18.97 10.75
C SER A 47 21.93 -18.69 11.68
N ALA A 48 22.54 -19.74 12.22
CA ALA A 48 23.71 -19.65 13.08
C ALA A 48 24.75 -20.69 12.65
N GLY A 49 25.94 -20.22 12.25
CA GLY A 49 27.10 -21.10 12.02
C GLY A 49 26.96 -22.12 10.89
N GLY A 50 26.17 -21.84 9.85
CA GLY A 50 26.01 -22.72 8.67
C GLY A 50 24.81 -23.66 8.74
N ALA A 51 24.15 -23.77 9.89
CA ALA A 51 22.87 -24.44 10.07
C ALA A 51 21.74 -23.41 10.22
N SER A 52 20.54 -23.76 9.77
CA SER A 52 19.37 -22.92 9.91
C SER A 52 18.40 -23.48 10.94
N GLU A 53 18.10 -22.69 11.96
CA GLU A 53 17.25 -23.09 13.07
C GLU A 53 15.86 -22.48 12.92
N VAL A 54 14.83 -23.31 12.78
CA VAL A 54 13.43 -22.85 12.75
C VAL A 54 12.79 -22.95 14.12
N SER A 55 12.15 -21.88 14.56
CA SER A 55 11.44 -21.78 15.84
C SER A 55 9.97 -21.35 15.67
N TYR A 56 9.07 -21.94 16.45
CA TYR A 56 7.67 -21.53 16.54
C TYR A 56 7.39 -20.71 17.80
N PHE A 57 6.62 -19.63 17.62
CA PHE A 57 6.15 -18.74 18.67
C PHE A 57 4.64 -18.54 18.56
N GLN A 58 3.96 -18.55 19.70
CA GLN A 58 2.57 -18.12 19.80
C GLN A 58 2.51 -16.87 20.69
N LEU A 59 2.12 -15.75 20.10
CA LEU A 59 2.00 -14.46 20.74
C LEU A 59 0.55 -14.22 21.14
N GLU A 60 0.35 -13.78 22.38
CA GLU A 60 -0.97 -13.44 22.90
C GLU A 60 -1.41 -12.04 22.44
N THR A 61 -2.57 -11.94 21.80
CA THR A 61 -3.11 -10.68 21.26
C THR A 61 -4.35 -10.21 22.02
N ASN A 62 -4.36 -10.38 23.35
CA ASN A 62 -5.49 -10.04 24.23
C ASN A 62 -6.03 -8.63 24.05
N LEU A 63 -5.18 -7.63 23.79
CA LEU A 63 -5.66 -6.27 23.59
C LEU A 63 -6.52 -6.14 22.33
N LEU A 64 -6.17 -6.86 21.25
CA LEU A 64 -6.97 -6.90 20.03
C LEU A 64 -8.28 -7.67 20.24
N TYR A 65 -8.24 -8.76 21.01
CA TYR A 65 -9.43 -9.54 21.33
C TYR A 65 -10.41 -8.79 22.22
N SER A 66 -9.96 -8.29 23.38
CA SER A 66 -10.81 -7.63 24.38
C SER A 66 -11.37 -6.28 23.90
N PHE A 67 -10.63 -5.56 23.05
CA PHE A 67 -11.03 -4.25 22.52
C PHE A 67 -11.31 -4.28 21.01
N LEU A 68 -11.77 -5.41 20.47
CA LEU A 68 -12.01 -5.57 19.03
C LEU A 68 -12.92 -4.48 18.43
N PRO A 69 -14.08 -4.13 19.02
CA PRO A 69 -14.93 -3.06 18.50
C PRO A 69 -14.23 -1.70 18.49
N GLU A 70 -13.49 -1.39 19.56
CA GLU A 70 -12.76 -0.14 19.73
C GLU A 70 -11.62 -0.02 18.71
N VAL A 71 -10.80 -1.07 18.57
CA VAL A 71 -9.70 -1.15 17.58
C VAL A 71 -10.24 -1.04 16.16
N THR A 72 -11.35 -1.73 15.86
CA THR A 72 -11.97 -1.68 14.52
C THR A 72 -12.46 -0.26 14.20
N ARG A 73 -13.17 0.38 15.14
CA ARG A 73 -13.67 1.74 14.96
C ARG A 73 -12.53 2.75 14.82
N MET A 74 -11.51 2.62 15.66
CA MET A 74 -10.31 3.47 15.64
C MET A 74 -9.54 3.32 14.33
N ALA A 75 -9.24 2.09 13.92
CA ALA A 75 -8.54 1.82 12.67
C ALA A 75 -9.30 2.37 11.46
N ARG A 76 -10.63 2.24 11.43
CA ARG A 76 -11.45 2.81 10.36
C ARG A 76 -11.33 4.34 10.31
N LYS A 77 -11.37 5.03 11.45
CA LYS A 77 -11.20 6.49 11.49
C LYS A 77 -9.80 6.91 11.05
N PHE A 78 -8.76 6.21 11.50
CA PHE A 78 -7.40 6.50 11.07
C PHE A 78 -7.17 6.25 9.58
N THR A 79 -7.74 5.19 9.02
CA THR A 79 -7.72 4.97 7.57
C THR A 79 -8.39 6.12 6.81
N HIS A 80 -9.56 6.60 7.27
CA HIS A 80 -10.21 7.77 6.66
C HIS A 80 -9.35 9.04 6.77
N ILE A 81 -8.72 9.28 7.93
CA ILE A 81 -7.82 10.42 8.16
C ILE A 81 -6.62 10.36 7.20
N SER A 82 -5.93 9.22 7.12
CA SER A 82 -4.78 9.05 6.22
C SER A 82 -5.16 9.22 4.75
N ALA A 83 -6.32 8.68 4.33
CA ALA A 83 -6.81 8.86 2.97
C ALA A 83 -7.15 10.33 2.66
N LEU A 84 -7.75 11.05 3.62
CA LEU A 84 -8.05 12.47 3.48
C LEU A 84 -6.78 13.33 3.42
N LEU A 85 -5.74 13.00 4.18
CA LEU A 85 -4.44 13.68 4.08
C LEU A 85 -3.84 13.49 2.68
N GLN A 86 -3.84 12.27 2.14
CA GLN A 86 -3.39 12.02 0.77
C GLN A 86 -4.22 12.78 -0.26
N TYR A 87 -5.55 12.86 -0.06
CA TYR A 87 -6.45 13.62 -0.91
C TYR A 87 -6.18 15.13 -0.89
N ILE A 88 -5.96 15.70 0.30
CA ILE A 88 -5.57 17.11 0.48
C ILE A 88 -4.24 17.38 -0.23
N ASN A 89 -3.28 16.46 -0.11
CA ASN A 89 -1.98 16.59 -0.76
C ASN A 89 -2.08 16.59 -2.27
N LEU A 90 -2.81 15.63 -2.83
CA LEU A 90 -3.02 15.56 -4.27
C LEU A 90 -3.75 16.81 -4.78
N SER A 91 -4.76 17.29 -4.04
CA SER A 91 -5.49 18.51 -4.39
C SER A 91 -4.58 19.74 -4.40
N LEU A 92 -3.68 19.86 -3.42
CA LEU A 92 -2.70 20.94 -3.36
C LEU A 92 -1.67 20.84 -4.51
N THR A 93 -1.20 19.64 -4.84
CA THR A 93 -0.32 19.41 -6.00
C THR A 93 -0.98 19.87 -7.29
N CYS A 94 -2.24 19.47 -7.55
CA CYS A 94 -2.99 19.93 -8.73
C CYS A 94 -3.18 21.46 -8.77
N MET A 95 -3.34 22.11 -7.61
CA MET A 95 -3.39 23.57 -7.53
C MET A 95 -2.05 24.22 -7.90
N CYS A 96 -0.93 23.63 -7.46
CA CYS A 96 0.41 24.12 -7.77
C CYS A 96 0.69 23.99 -9.27
N GLU A 97 0.35 22.85 -9.88
CA GLU A 97 0.50 22.63 -11.33
C GLU A 97 -0.30 23.65 -12.15
N ALA A 98 -1.58 23.89 -11.79
CA ALA A 98 -2.42 24.89 -12.46
C ALA A 98 -1.88 26.32 -12.29
N TRP A 99 -1.25 26.62 -11.15
CA TRP A 99 -0.62 27.92 -10.90
C TRP A 99 0.70 28.09 -11.67
N GLU A 100 1.53 27.06 -11.76
CA GLU A 100 2.77 27.09 -12.55
C GLU A 100 2.49 27.34 -14.04
N GLU A 101 1.38 26.83 -14.57
CA GLU A 101 0.93 27.14 -15.93
C GLU A 101 0.66 28.64 -16.12
N ILE A 102 -0.01 29.29 -15.16
CA ILE A 102 -0.25 30.75 -15.17
C ILE A 102 1.08 31.50 -15.16
N LEU A 103 1.96 31.14 -14.22
CA LEU A 103 3.24 31.80 -14.03
C LEU A 103 4.12 31.69 -15.28
N MET A 104 4.19 30.52 -15.92
CA MET A 104 4.96 30.31 -17.15
C MET A 104 4.43 31.19 -18.31
N GLN A 105 3.12 31.33 -18.44
CA GLN A 105 2.53 32.16 -19.50
C GLN A 105 2.77 33.66 -19.29
N MET A 106 2.74 34.13 -18.05
CA MET A 106 2.99 35.53 -17.72
C MET A 106 4.48 35.90 -17.72
N ASP A 107 5.33 35.11 -17.06
CA ASP A 107 6.78 35.37 -16.97
C ASP A 107 7.43 35.31 -18.36
N SER A 108 7.05 34.37 -19.23
CA SER A 108 7.66 34.25 -20.57
C SER A 108 7.39 35.43 -21.50
N ARG A 109 6.37 36.25 -21.23
CA ARG A 109 5.98 37.42 -22.04
C ARG A 109 6.44 38.74 -21.43
N LEU A 110 6.30 38.91 -20.11
CA LEU A 110 6.71 40.12 -19.40
C LEU A 110 8.23 40.16 -19.13
N THR A 111 8.87 39.02 -18.86
CA THR A 111 10.32 38.99 -18.61
C THR A 111 11.12 39.24 -19.88
N LYS A 112 10.65 38.73 -21.03
CA LYS A 112 11.24 39.07 -22.34
C LYS A 112 11.19 40.58 -22.60
N PHE A 113 10.07 41.21 -22.27
CA PHE A 113 9.95 42.67 -22.41
C PHE A 113 10.96 43.43 -21.56
N VAL A 114 11.14 43.07 -20.29
CA VAL A 114 12.14 43.73 -19.42
C VAL A 114 13.57 43.52 -19.91
N GLN A 115 13.87 42.30 -20.37
CA GLN A 115 15.22 41.95 -20.84
C GLN A 115 15.57 42.58 -22.19
N GLU A 116 14.58 42.77 -23.07
CA GLU A 116 14.76 43.39 -24.39
C GLU A 116 14.74 44.92 -24.32
N LYS A 117 14.36 45.51 -23.18
CA LYS A 117 14.29 46.95 -22.98
C LYS A 117 15.68 47.56 -22.75
N SER A 118 15.96 48.67 -23.42
CA SER A 118 17.22 49.42 -23.30
C SER A 118 17.11 50.67 -22.40
N THR A 119 15.93 50.94 -21.85
CA THR A 119 15.60 52.17 -21.10
C THR A 119 15.64 51.98 -19.59
N THR A 120 15.91 53.09 -18.87
CA THR A 120 16.01 53.15 -17.39
C THR A 120 14.65 53.20 -16.67
N THR A 121 13.53 53.07 -17.38
CA THR A 121 12.17 53.27 -16.84
C THR A 121 11.51 51.94 -16.50
N SER A 122 10.98 51.83 -15.28
CA SER A 122 10.30 50.63 -14.79
C SER A 122 9.06 50.27 -15.64
N VAL A 123 8.66 49.00 -15.63
CA VAL A 123 7.42 48.56 -16.33
C VAL A 123 6.18 49.19 -15.70
N GLN A 124 6.17 49.40 -14.38
CA GLN A 124 5.10 50.11 -13.70
C GLN A 124 4.94 51.53 -14.24
N ASP A 125 6.03 52.29 -14.34
CA ASP A 125 5.98 53.70 -14.76
C ASP A 125 5.45 53.85 -16.18
N GLU A 126 5.82 52.94 -17.09
CA GLU A 126 5.31 52.98 -18.47
C GLU A 126 3.83 52.67 -18.58
N PHE A 127 3.35 51.64 -17.87
CA PHE A 127 1.92 51.34 -17.85
C PHE A 127 1.11 52.42 -17.11
N MET A 128 1.68 53.01 -16.06
CA MET A 128 1.05 54.14 -15.35
C MET A 128 0.99 55.39 -16.23
N HIS A 129 2.05 55.67 -17.00
CA HIS A 129 2.07 56.77 -17.96
C HIS A 129 1.03 56.53 -19.08
N LEU A 130 0.89 55.30 -19.57
CA LEU A 130 -0.17 54.93 -20.51
C LEU A 130 -1.57 55.12 -19.91
N LEU A 131 -1.77 54.75 -18.63
CA LEU A 131 -3.05 54.90 -17.94
C LEU A 131 -3.45 56.36 -17.76
N LEU A 132 -2.51 57.21 -17.35
CA LEU A 132 -2.76 58.62 -17.03
C LEU A 132 -2.85 59.51 -18.28
N TRP A 133 -1.96 59.30 -19.25
CA TRP A 133 -1.78 60.22 -20.39
C TRP A 133 -2.27 59.65 -21.72
N GLY A 134 -2.61 58.36 -21.78
CA GLY A 134 -3.06 57.69 -23.01
C GLY A 134 -1.97 57.54 -24.08
N LYS A 135 -0.71 57.86 -23.76
CA LYS A 135 0.43 57.78 -24.68
C LYS A 135 1.40 56.70 -24.21
N ALA A 136 1.56 55.67 -25.04
CA ALA A 136 2.57 54.63 -24.84
C ALA A 136 3.95 55.11 -25.35
N SER A 137 5.03 54.60 -24.76
CA SER A 137 6.37 54.72 -25.33
C SER A 137 6.48 53.91 -26.63
N ALA A 138 7.44 54.23 -27.50
CA ALA A 138 7.65 53.47 -28.73
C ALA A 138 7.98 52.00 -28.45
N GLU A 139 8.72 51.72 -27.38
CA GLU A 139 9.05 50.37 -26.90
C GLU A 139 7.81 49.61 -26.43
N LEU A 140 6.98 50.24 -25.57
CA LEU A 140 5.72 49.63 -25.09
C LEU A 140 4.71 49.42 -26.22
N GLN A 141 4.61 50.35 -27.16
CA GLN A 141 3.74 50.20 -28.33
C GLN A 141 4.19 49.04 -29.22
N THR A 142 5.50 48.89 -29.43
CA THR A 142 6.06 47.76 -30.20
C THR A 142 5.78 46.43 -29.51
N LEU A 143 5.91 46.36 -28.17
CA LEU A 143 5.56 45.17 -27.40
C LEU A 143 4.08 44.80 -27.57
N LEU A 144 3.18 45.76 -27.28
CA LEU A 144 1.74 45.51 -27.28
C LEU A 144 1.25 45.12 -28.67
N MET A 145 1.73 45.80 -29.72
CA MET A 145 1.23 45.60 -31.09
C MET A 145 1.90 44.41 -31.80
N ASN A 146 3.21 44.22 -31.66
CA ASN A 146 3.95 43.23 -32.46
C ASN A 146 4.15 41.91 -31.73
N GLN A 147 4.40 41.92 -30.41
CA GLN A 147 4.71 40.70 -29.66
C GLN A 147 3.49 40.10 -28.96
N LEU A 148 2.66 40.92 -28.31
CA LEU A 148 1.49 40.46 -27.58
C LEU A 148 0.29 40.31 -28.52
N THR A 149 0.03 41.33 -29.36
CA THR A 149 -1.12 41.46 -30.26
C THR A 149 -2.48 41.49 -29.53
N VAL A 150 -3.50 42.08 -30.15
CA VAL A 150 -4.87 42.12 -29.58
C VAL A 150 -5.44 40.70 -29.41
N LYS A 151 -5.16 39.79 -30.34
CA LYS A 151 -5.61 38.39 -30.29
C LYS A 151 -4.87 37.59 -29.21
N GLY A 152 -3.55 37.81 -29.06
CA GLY A 152 -2.77 37.18 -28.01
C GLY A 152 -3.17 37.64 -26.61
N LEU A 153 -3.49 38.94 -26.44
CA LEU A 153 -4.02 39.46 -25.17
C LEU A 153 -5.34 38.77 -24.77
N LYS A 154 -6.28 38.58 -25.70
CA LYS A 154 -7.53 37.85 -25.42
C LYS A 154 -7.27 36.39 -25.01
N LYS A 155 -6.38 35.70 -25.72
CA LYS A 155 -6.04 34.30 -25.41
C LYS A 155 -5.36 34.19 -24.04
N LEU A 156 -4.46 35.11 -23.72
CA LEU A 156 -3.79 35.20 -22.42
C LEU A 156 -4.79 35.45 -21.30
N GLY A 157 -5.67 36.44 -21.44
CA GLY A 157 -6.70 36.75 -20.45
C GLY A 157 -7.65 35.58 -20.19
N GLN A 158 -8.09 34.88 -21.25
CA GLN A 158 -8.91 33.68 -21.12
C GLN A 158 -8.19 32.54 -20.39
N SER A 159 -6.91 32.31 -20.72
CA SER A 159 -6.10 31.25 -20.09
C SER A 159 -5.85 31.51 -18.60
N ILE A 160 -5.59 32.77 -18.23
CA ILE A 160 -5.42 33.18 -16.84
C ILE A 160 -6.75 33.05 -16.08
N GLU A 161 -7.87 33.52 -16.66
CA GLU A 161 -9.21 33.42 -16.04
C GLU A 161 -9.63 31.95 -15.83
N SER A 162 -9.39 31.08 -16.82
CA SER A 162 -9.69 29.64 -16.68
C SER A 162 -8.85 28.98 -15.59
N SER A 163 -7.57 29.32 -15.50
CA SER A 163 -6.65 28.73 -14.52
C SER A 163 -7.00 29.17 -13.10
N TYR A 164 -7.28 30.47 -12.88
CA TYR A 164 -7.77 30.96 -11.58
C TYR A 164 -9.11 30.33 -11.20
N SER A 165 -10.05 30.15 -12.14
CA SER A 165 -11.31 29.46 -11.87
C SER A 165 -11.10 27.99 -11.49
N SER A 166 -10.16 27.30 -12.12
CA SER A 166 -9.77 25.94 -11.76
C SER A 166 -9.19 25.87 -10.35
N ILE A 167 -8.23 26.74 -10.02
CA ILE A 167 -7.63 26.80 -8.67
C ILE A 167 -8.70 27.13 -7.62
N GLN A 168 -9.58 28.10 -7.89
CA GLN A 168 -10.69 28.47 -7.00
C GLN A 168 -11.61 27.27 -6.72
N LYS A 169 -12.00 26.51 -7.76
CA LYS A 169 -12.81 25.29 -7.61
C LYS A 169 -12.06 24.21 -6.83
N LEU A 170 -10.76 24.03 -7.06
CA LEU A 170 -9.94 23.09 -6.30
C LEU A 170 -9.92 23.44 -4.80
N VAL A 171 -9.78 24.72 -4.46
CA VAL A 171 -9.82 25.17 -3.05
C VAL A 171 -11.18 24.86 -2.42
N ILE A 172 -12.28 25.27 -3.05
CA ILE A 172 -13.62 25.14 -2.45
C ILE A 172 -14.10 23.68 -2.43
N SER A 173 -14.03 23.00 -3.57
CA SER A 173 -14.65 21.69 -3.72
C SER A 173 -13.80 20.53 -3.22
N HIS A 174 -12.48 20.68 -3.15
CA HIS A 174 -11.56 19.60 -2.78
C HIS A 174 -10.80 19.91 -1.48
N LEU A 175 -10.15 21.07 -1.40
CA LEU A 175 -9.30 21.40 -0.25
C LEU A 175 -10.12 21.66 1.02
N GLN A 176 -11.15 22.50 0.93
CA GLN A 176 -12.03 22.83 2.05
C GLN A 176 -12.87 21.61 2.47
N SER A 177 -13.56 20.97 1.53
CA SER A 177 -14.38 19.79 1.81
C SER A 177 -13.57 18.63 2.43
N GLY A 178 -12.34 18.41 1.94
CA GLY A 178 -11.41 17.43 2.50
C GLY A 178 -10.96 17.80 3.92
N SER A 179 -10.66 19.08 4.16
CA SER A 179 -10.25 19.57 5.47
C SER A 179 -11.39 19.57 6.50
N GLU A 180 -12.62 19.89 6.08
CA GLU A 180 -13.83 19.81 6.91
C GLU A 180 -14.15 18.37 7.30
N SER A 181 -14.04 17.44 6.34
CA SER A 181 -14.19 16.01 6.59
C SER A 181 -13.11 15.48 7.55
N LEU A 182 -11.88 15.97 7.42
CA LEU A 182 -10.78 15.65 8.32
C LEU A 182 -11.05 16.17 9.73
N LEU A 183 -11.51 17.41 9.87
CA LEU A 183 -11.91 18.01 11.14
C LEU A 183 -13.04 17.22 11.81
N TYR A 184 -14.04 16.80 11.02
CA TYR A 184 -15.14 15.96 11.49
C TYR A 184 -14.62 14.63 12.08
N HIS A 185 -13.79 13.89 11.34
CA HIS A 185 -13.26 12.61 11.82
C HIS A 185 -12.32 12.76 13.02
N LEU A 186 -11.52 13.82 13.09
CA LEU A 186 -10.70 14.12 14.27
C LEU A 186 -11.56 14.48 15.47
N SER A 187 -12.67 15.20 15.28
CA SER A 187 -13.60 15.51 16.38
C SER A 187 -14.25 14.26 16.98
N GLU A 188 -14.66 13.29 16.14
CA GLU A 188 -15.14 11.99 16.61
C GLU A 188 -14.03 11.22 17.33
N LEU A 189 -12.79 11.28 16.82
CA LEU A 189 -11.64 10.64 17.44
C LEU A 189 -11.30 11.26 18.81
N LYS A 190 -11.45 12.58 18.97
CA LYS A 190 -11.35 13.26 20.27
C LYS A 190 -12.42 12.75 21.23
N GLY A 191 -13.65 12.54 20.73
CA GLY A 191 -14.73 11.93 21.51
C GLY A 191 -14.36 10.53 22.02
N MET A 192 -13.73 9.71 21.17
CA MET A 192 -13.20 8.39 21.55
C MET A 192 -12.05 8.51 22.57
N ALA A 193 -11.08 9.39 22.34
CA ALA A 193 -9.93 9.59 23.21
C ALA A 193 -10.32 10.11 24.61
N SER A 194 -11.41 10.86 24.70
CA SER A 194 -11.96 11.33 25.98
C SER A 194 -12.48 10.17 26.85
N TRP A 195 -12.82 9.03 26.25
CA TRP A 195 -13.24 7.81 26.95
C TRP A 195 -12.01 6.99 27.38
N LYS A 196 -11.29 7.52 28.37
CA LYS A 196 -10.00 6.97 28.85
C LYS A 196 -10.06 5.48 29.18
N GLN A 197 -11.12 5.03 29.87
CA GLN A 197 -11.28 3.61 30.26
C GLN A 197 -11.18 2.63 29.08
N LYS A 198 -11.59 3.03 27.87
CA LYS A 198 -11.60 2.18 26.68
C LYS A 198 -10.41 2.40 25.75
N TYR A 199 -10.00 3.66 25.58
CA TYR A 199 -9.03 4.05 24.53
C TYR A 199 -7.64 4.42 25.07
N GLU A 200 -7.49 4.65 26.37
CA GLU A 200 -6.16 4.85 27.00
C GLU A 200 -5.26 3.62 26.86
N PRO A 201 -5.73 2.36 27.05
CA PRO A 201 -4.90 1.17 26.81
C PRO A 201 -4.44 1.02 25.36
N LEU A 202 -5.19 1.60 24.41
CA LEU A 202 -4.86 1.62 22.98
C LEU A 202 -3.87 2.73 22.60
N GLY A 203 -3.50 3.61 23.54
CA GLY A 203 -2.53 4.69 23.31
C GLY A 203 -3.10 5.92 22.60
N LEU A 204 -4.43 6.11 22.62
CA LEU A 204 -5.07 7.25 21.98
C LEU A 204 -4.94 8.51 22.85
N ASP A 205 -4.11 9.46 22.42
CA ASP A 205 -3.82 10.69 23.16
C ASP A 205 -4.82 11.80 22.84
N ALA A 206 -5.65 12.15 23.83
CA ALA A 206 -6.65 13.21 23.69
C ALA A 206 -6.04 14.60 23.43
N THR A 207 -4.89 14.91 24.04
CA THR A 207 -4.24 16.21 23.86
C THR A 207 -3.63 16.34 22.47
N GLY A 208 -2.96 15.30 21.98
CA GLY A 208 -2.42 15.30 20.62
C GLY A 208 -3.52 15.43 19.54
N ILE A 209 -4.68 14.82 19.75
CA ILE A 209 -5.82 14.95 18.82
C ILE A 209 -6.40 16.37 18.88
N GLU A 210 -6.44 17.01 20.04
CA GLU A 210 -6.86 18.40 20.17
C GLU A 210 -5.90 19.35 19.44
N ASP A 211 -4.60 19.13 19.55
CA ASP A 211 -3.58 19.85 18.77
C ASP A 211 -3.75 19.60 17.25
N ALA A 212 -4.09 18.38 16.85
CA ALA A 212 -4.38 18.06 15.45
C ALA A 212 -5.62 18.82 14.94
N ILE A 213 -6.69 18.89 15.73
CA ILE A 213 -7.91 19.64 15.42
C ILE A 213 -7.59 21.13 15.23
N THR A 214 -6.80 21.72 16.14
CA THR A 214 -6.43 23.14 16.02
C THR A 214 -5.55 23.40 14.80
N ALA A 215 -4.62 22.49 14.47
CA ALA A 215 -3.78 22.58 13.28
C ALA A 215 -4.59 22.49 11.97
N VAL A 216 -5.58 21.59 11.90
CA VAL A 216 -6.52 21.52 10.76
C VAL A 216 -7.35 22.79 10.66
N GLY A 217 -7.82 23.34 11.78
CA GLY A 217 -8.52 24.63 11.82
C GLY A 217 -7.67 25.78 11.27
N SER A 218 -6.40 25.86 11.68
CA SER A 218 -5.43 26.82 11.13
C SER A 218 -5.22 26.65 9.62
N PHE A 219 -5.18 25.41 9.14
CA PHE A 219 -5.06 25.10 7.71
C PHE A 219 -6.29 25.57 6.92
N ILE A 220 -7.50 25.32 7.42
CA ILE A 220 -8.75 25.80 6.82
C ILE A 220 -8.79 27.33 6.75
N LEU A 221 -8.36 28.03 7.82
CA LEU A 221 -8.26 29.49 7.81
C LEU A 221 -7.27 29.98 6.75
N LYS A 222 -6.11 29.31 6.61
CA LYS A 222 -5.13 29.65 5.58
C LYS A 222 -5.63 29.36 4.16
N ALA A 223 -6.41 28.30 3.97
CA ALA A 223 -7.09 28.02 2.69
C ALA A 223 -8.14 29.09 2.34
N ASN A 224 -8.89 29.57 3.34
CA ASN A 224 -9.83 30.68 3.17
C ASN A 224 -9.12 32.01 2.84
N GLU A 225 -8.00 32.28 3.50
CA GLU A 225 -7.15 33.44 3.17
C GLU A 225 -6.65 33.35 1.72
N LEU A 226 -6.15 32.20 1.29
CA LEU A 226 -5.75 31.95 -0.10
C LEU A 226 -6.92 32.21 -1.07
N LEU A 227 -8.12 31.75 -0.74
CA LEU A 227 -9.32 32.00 -1.56
C LEU A 227 -9.59 33.50 -1.73
N GLN A 228 -9.48 34.30 -0.65
CA GLN A 228 -9.63 35.75 -0.71
C GLN A 228 -8.54 36.41 -1.58
N VAL A 229 -7.29 35.94 -1.49
CA VAL A 229 -6.20 36.42 -2.34
C VAL A 229 -6.45 36.08 -3.82
N ILE A 230 -6.93 34.87 -4.12
CA ILE A 230 -7.32 34.46 -5.47
C ILE A 230 -8.43 35.36 -6.01
N ASP A 231 -9.49 35.59 -5.23
CA ASP A 231 -10.63 36.42 -5.63
C ASP A 231 -10.23 37.88 -5.89
N SER A 232 -9.37 38.44 -5.03
CA SER A 232 -8.82 39.79 -5.20
C SER A 232 -7.95 39.87 -6.46
N SER A 233 -7.05 38.89 -6.65
CA SER A 233 -6.18 38.81 -7.82
C SER A 233 -6.98 38.72 -9.11
N MET A 234 -7.99 37.83 -9.16
CA MET A 234 -8.84 37.64 -10.33
C MET A 234 -9.62 38.91 -10.72
N LYS A 235 -10.12 39.67 -9.73
CA LYS A 235 -10.77 40.98 -9.97
C LYS A 235 -9.80 42.00 -10.53
N ASN A 236 -8.60 42.09 -9.97
CA ASN A 236 -7.57 43.03 -10.42
C ASN A 236 -7.09 42.71 -11.84
N PHE A 237 -6.82 41.42 -12.13
CA PHE A 237 -6.45 40.97 -13.47
C PHE A 237 -7.55 41.26 -14.49
N LYS A 238 -8.83 41.00 -14.16
CA LYS A 238 -9.96 41.26 -15.06
C LYS A 238 -10.09 42.75 -15.39
N ALA A 239 -9.92 43.63 -14.40
CA ALA A 239 -9.91 45.07 -14.60
C ALA A 239 -8.75 45.53 -15.50
N PHE A 240 -7.54 45.03 -15.23
CA PHE A 240 -6.34 45.30 -16.02
C PHE A 240 -6.46 44.85 -17.48
N PHE A 241 -6.86 43.59 -17.73
CA PHE A 241 -7.01 43.07 -19.09
C PHE A 241 -8.09 43.81 -19.88
N ARG A 242 -9.20 44.18 -19.23
CA ARG A 242 -10.26 44.98 -19.87
C ARG A 242 -9.74 46.36 -20.26
N TRP A 243 -8.97 47.01 -19.40
CA TRP A 243 -8.37 48.32 -19.68
C TRP A 243 -7.36 48.23 -20.82
N LEU A 244 -6.42 47.29 -20.71
CA LEU A 244 -5.34 47.13 -21.68
C LEU A 244 -5.89 46.77 -23.06
N TYR A 245 -6.94 45.94 -23.12
CA TYR A 245 -7.63 45.62 -24.37
C TYR A 245 -8.21 46.87 -25.05
N VAL A 246 -8.89 47.74 -24.29
CA VAL A 246 -9.44 49.00 -24.82
C VAL A 246 -8.31 49.96 -25.22
N ALA A 247 -7.24 50.05 -24.44
CA ALA A 247 -6.08 50.87 -24.76
C ALA A 247 -5.45 50.43 -26.09
N MET A 248 -5.27 49.12 -26.30
CA MET A 248 -4.70 48.59 -27.54
C MET A 248 -5.58 48.87 -28.76
N LEU A 249 -6.91 48.72 -28.66
CA LEU A 249 -7.83 49.04 -29.76
C LEU A 249 -7.79 50.52 -30.15
N ARG A 250 -7.66 51.42 -29.18
CA ARG A 250 -7.52 52.86 -29.46
C ARG A 250 -6.20 53.19 -30.18
N MET A 251 -5.15 52.41 -29.93
CA MET A 251 -3.85 52.57 -30.57
C MET A 251 -3.81 52.00 -32.00
N THR A 252 -4.68 51.06 -32.36
CA THR A 252 -4.80 50.51 -33.73
C THR A 252 -5.81 51.26 -34.59
N GLU A 253 -6.43 52.33 -34.09
CA GLU A 253 -7.55 53.06 -34.72
C GLU A 253 -8.77 52.18 -35.07
N ASP A 254 -8.86 50.98 -34.46
CA ASP A 254 -9.99 50.07 -34.66
C ASP A 254 -11.26 50.56 -33.96
N HIS A 255 -12.43 50.22 -34.51
CA HIS A 255 -13.71 50.64 -33.96
C HIS A 255 -13.94 50.03 -32.57
N VAL A 256 -13.84 50.85 -31.52
CA VAL A 256 -14.16 50.44 -30.14
C VAL A 256 -15.68 50.36 -29.99
N LEU A 257 -16.19 49.18 -29.59
CA LEU A 257 -17.61 49.01 -29.29
C LEU A 257 -18.03 49.89 -28.10
N PRO A 258 -19.18 50.60 -28.15
CA PRO A 258 -19.64 51.50 -27.08
C PRO A 258 -19.77 50.83 -25.70
N GLU A 259 -20.03 49.53 -25.67
CA GLU A 259 -20.15 48.72 -24.44
C GLU A 259 -18.82 48.52 -23.70
N LEU A 260 -17.71 48.46 -24.44
CA LEU A 260 -16.37 48.34 -23.85
C LEU A 260 -15.84 49.66 -23.28
N ASN A 261 -16.40 50.79 -23.71
CA ASN A 261 -15.96 52.12 -23.30
C ASN A 261 -16.48 52.56 -21.91
N LYS A 262 -17.37 51.75 -21.30
CA LYS A 262 -17.91 51.99 -19.95
C LYS A 262 -16.93 51.51 -18.88
N MET A 263 -15.83 52.22 -18.70
CA MET A 263 -14.94 52.05 -17.54
C MET A 263 -15.33 53.05 -16.46
N THR A 264 -15.58 52.57 -15.24
CA THR A 264 -15.90 53.43 -14.10
C THR A 264 -14.63 53.99 -13.47
N GLN A 265 -14.73 55.08 -12.71
CA GLN A 265 -13.60 55.61 -11.93
C GLN A 265 -13.02 54.56 -10.95
N LYS A 266 -13.89 53.67 -10.46
CA LYS A 266 -13.50 52.55 -9.59
C LYS A 266 -12.63 51.54 -10.35
N ASP A 267 -12.96 51.24 -11.60
CA ASP A 267 -12.15 50.34 -12.44
C ASP A 267 -10.76 50.92 -12.70
N ILE A 268 -10.67 52.24 -12.95
CA ILE A 268 -9.37 52.93 -13.12
C ILE A 268 -8.53 52.84 -11.83
N THR A 269 -9.18 52.98 -10.68
CA THR A 269 -8.52 52.83 -9.38
C THR A 269 -8.00 51.41 -9.19
N PHE A 270 -8.79 50.38 -9.53
CA PHE A 270 -8.33 48.99 -9.51
C PHE A 270 -7.14 48.72 -10.44
N VAL A 271 -7.11 49.34 -11.62
CA VAL A 271 -5.97 49.22 -12.54
C VAL A 271 -4.72 49.88 -11.95
N ALA A 272 -4.86 51.06 -11.33
CA ALA A 272 -3.74 51.75 -10.68
C ALA A 272 -3.22 50.97 -9.46
N GLU A 273 -4.12 50.41 -8.64
CA GLU A 273 -3.78 49.51 -7.54
C GLU A 273 -3.08 48.26 -8.06
N PHE A 274 -3.59 47.62 -9.12
CA PHE A 274 -2.94 46.47 -9.74
C PHE A 274 -1.51 46.78 -10.23
N LEU A 275 -1.33 47.90 -10.93
CA LEU A 275 -0.01 48.32 -11.40
C LEU A 275 0.95 48.57 -10.24
N THR A 276 0.46 49.18 -9.16
CA THR A 276 1.25 49.48 -7.97
C THR A 276 1.53 48.24 -7.12
N GLU A 277 0.65 47.24 -7.12
CA GLU A 277 0.83 46.02 -6.32
C GLU A 277 1.66 44.94 -7.03
N HIS A 278 1.51 44.81 -8.35
CA HIS A 278 2.10 43.70 -9.12
C HIS A 278 3.38 44.08 -9.87
N PHE A 279 3.57 45.37 -10.19
CA PHE A 279 4.74 45.85 -10.94
C PHE A 279 5.70 46.73 -10.12
N ASN A 280 5.47 46.89 -8.81
CA ASN A 280 6.43 47.61 -7.95
C ASN A 280 7.79 46.91 -7.95
N GLU A 281 8.84 47.69 -8.20
CA GLU A 281 10.20 47.19 -8.17
C GLU A 281 10.53 46.72 -6.76
N ALA A 282 10.87 45.43 -6.64
CA ALA A 282 11.35 44.84 -5.41
C ALA A 282 12.81 44.41 -5.60
N PRO A 283 13.79 45.29 -5.32
CA PRO A 283 15.21 45.02 -5.50
C PRO A 283 15.69 43.75 -4.78
N ASP A 284 15.05 43.42 -3.66
CA ASP A 284 15.36 42.25 -2.83
C ASP A 284 14.95 40.91 -3.48
N LEU A 285 13.95 40.91 -4.37
CA LEU A 285 13.51 39.73 -5.12
C LEU A 285 14.46 39.40 -6.28
N TYR A 286 15.11 40.43 -6.86
CA TYR A 286 16.11 40.26 -7.91
C TYR A 286 17.35 39.51 -7.40
N ASN A 287 17.86 39.93 -6.23
CA ASN A 287 19.05 39.33 -5.61
C ASN A 287 18.83 37.89 -5.10
N ARG A 288 17.58 37.47 -4.85
CA ARG A 288 17.26 36.13 -4.33
C ARG A 288 16.82 35.13 -5.40
N LYS A 289 16.06 35.54 -6.43
CA LYS A 289 15.39 34.60 -7.36
C LYS A 289 15.52 34.98 -8.85
N GLY A 290 16.25 36.04 -9.20
CA GLY A 290 16.43 36.45 -10.62
C GLY A 290 15.15 36.89 -11.33
N LYS A 291 14.08 37.22 -10.59
CA LYS A 291 12.80 37.71 -11.12
C LYS A 291 12.61 39.19 -10.78
N TYR A 292 12.20 39.99 -11.78
CA TYR A 292 12.01 41.44 -11.66
C TYR A 292 10.65 41.84 -11.06
N PHE A 293 9.70 40.91 -10.94
CA PHE A 293 8.34 41.22 -10.53
C PHE A 293 7.77 40.21 -9.53
N ASN A 294 7.01 40.71 -8.56
CA ASN A 294 6.17 39.90 -7.68
C ASN A 294 4.77 39.76 -8.29
N VAL A 295 4.69 39.21 -9.51
CA VAL A 295 3.45 39.36 -10.30
C VAL A 295 2.25 38.63 -9.68
N GLU A 296 2.42 37.72 -8.71
CA GLU A 296 1.26 37.01 -8.13
C GLU A 296 1.39 36.70 -6.65
N LYS A 297 0.57 37.39 -5.83
CA LYS A 297 0.35 37.12 -4.39
C LYS A 297 -0.17 35.71 -4.10
N VAL A 298 -0.64 34.98 -5.11
CA VAL A 298 -1.09 33.57 -4.98
C VAL A 298 0.11 32.63 -4.92
N GLY A 299 1.18 32.90 -5.66
CA GLY A 299 2.36 32.04 -5.73
C GLY A 299 3.10 31.90 -4.41
N GLN A 300 3.11 32.92 -3.55
CA GLN A 300 3.74 32.83 -2.22
C GLN A 300 3.05 31.84 -1.27
N TYR A 301 1.79 31.47 -1.51
CA TYR A 301 1.12 30.42 -0.74
C TYR A 301 1.45 29.03 -1.28
N LEU A 302 1.56 28.90 -2.61
CA LEU A 302 1.69 27.62 -3.32
C LEU A 302 3.14 27.18 -3.55
N LYS A 303 4.14 28.07 -3.43
CA LYS A 303 5.55 27.67 -3.49
C LYS A 303 5.97 26.96 -2.20
N ASP A 304 6.62 25.80 -2.33
CA ASP A 304 7.17 25.04 -1.19
C ASP A 304 8.64 25.39 -0.87
N GLU A 305 9.19 26.46 -1.48
CA GLU A 305 10.59 26.86 -1.27
C GLU A 305 10.79 27.68 0.02
N ASP A 306 9.86 28.58 0.33
CA ASP A 306 9.96 29.51 1.46
C ASP A 306 8.79 29.28 2.43
N ASP A 307 9.11 29.18 3.72
CA ASP A 307 8.09 29.06 4.77
C ASP A 307 7.35 30.38 5.01
N ASP A 308 7.97 31.51 4.67
CA ASP A 308 7.45 32.86 4.89
C ASP A 308 6.92 33.51 3.61
N LEU A 309 5.79 34.20 3.73
CA LEU A 309 5.18 35.01 2.68
C LEU A 309 6.02 36.27 2.42
N VAL A 310 6.22 36.60 1.15
CA VAL A 310 6.94 37.82 0.72
C VAL A 310 6.10 39.07 0.95
N SER A 311 4.80 38.98 0.69
CA SER A 311 3.83 40.06 0.86
C SER A 311 2.57 39.52 1.56
N PRO A 312 2.59 39.38 2.89
CA PRO A 312 1.42 38.90 3.65
C PRO A 312 0.23 39.87 3.48
N PRO A 313 -1.02 39.36 3.57
CA PRO A 313 -2.19 40.21 3.52
C PRO A 313 -2.20 41.20 4.69
N ASN A 314 -2.70 42.42 4.46
CA ASN A 314 -2.76 43.41 5.53
C ASN A 314 -3.82 43.01 6.56
N THR A 315 -3.37 42.73 7.78
CA THR A 315 -4.24 42.42 8.92
C THR A 315 -4.69 43.67 9.67
N GLU A 316 -4.11 44.83 9.38
CA GLU A 316 -4.44 46.11 10.03
C GLU A 316 -5.86 46.55 9.66
N GLY A 317 -6.67 46.86 10.68
CA GLY A 317 -8.08 47.23 10.53
C GLY A 317 -9.06 46.05 10.67
N ASN A 318 -8.57 44.82 10.86
CA ASN A 318 -9.44 43.71 11.23
C ASN A 318 -9.80 43.77 12.72
N GLN A 319 -11.03 44.21 13.01
CA GLN A 319 -11.55 44.36 14.37
C GLN A 319 -11.42 43.09 15.23
N TRP A 320 -11.58 41.91 14.63
CA TRP A 320 -11.42 40.65 15.35
C TRP A 320 -9.97 40.40 15.75
N TYR A 321 -9.03 40.67 14.85
CA TYR A 321 -7.61 40.51 15.12
C TYR A 321 -7.14 41.50 16.18
N ASP A 322 -7.57 42.76 16.10
CA ASP A 322 -7.25 43.79 17.10
C ASP A 322 -7.79 43.40 18.48
N PHE A 323 -9.02 42.87 18.55
CA PHE A 323 -9.61 42.37 19.79
C PHE A 323 -8.87 41.16 20.35
N LEU A 324 -8.51 40.20 19.49
CA LEU A 324 -7.76 39.00 19.86
C LEU A 324 -6.35 39.37 20.36
N GLN A 325 -5.69 40.35 19.74
CA GLN A 325 -4.37 40.81 20.16
C GLN A 325 -4.37 41.56 21.49
N ASN A 326 -5.49 42.19 21.86
CA ASN A 326 -5.61 42.93 23.12
C ASN A 326 -6.16 42.09 24.28
N SER A 327 -6.66 40.87 24.02
CA SER A 327 -7.20 39.97 25.04
C SER A 327 -6.17 38.93 25.49
N ASN A 328 -6.03 38.72 26.81
CA ASN A 328 -5.13 37.70 27.37
C ASN A 328 -5.76 36.29 27.29
N HIS A 329 -7.02 36.15 27.69
CA HIS A 329 -7.69 34.85 27.79
C HIS A 329 -8.03 34.24 26.43
N LEU A 330 -8.28 35.06 25.40
CA LEU A 330 -8.59 34.55 24.07
C LEU A 330 -7.35 33.99 23.37
N LYS A 331 -6.18 34.59 23.59
CA LYS A 331 -4.91 34.08 23.03
C LYS A 331 -4.55 32.70 23.56
N GLU A 332 -4.86 32.45 24.82
CA GLU A 332 -4.57 31.19 25.51
C GLU A 332 -5.73 30.18 25.40
N SER A 333 -6.84 30.54 24.75
CA SER A 333 -8.01 29.67 24.65
C SER A 333 -7.71 28.46 23.77
N PRO A 334 -7.93 27.22 24.24
CA PRO A 334 -7.73 26.00 23.46
C PRO A 334 -8.77 25.82 22.33
N LEU A 335 -9.80 26.66 22.30
CA LEU A 335 -10.89 26.59 21.33
C LEU A 335 -10.62 27.40 20.05
N LEU A 336 -9.68 28.33 20.09
CA LEU A 336 -9.34 29.16 18.93
C LEU A 336 -8.19 28.55 18.15
N PHE A 337 -8.24 28.71 16.83
CA PHE A 337 -7.19 28.22 15.95
C PHE A 337 -6.03 29.22 15.90
N PRO A 338 -4.78 28.77 16.06
CA PRO A 338 -3.61 29.63 15.86
C PRO A 338 -3.62 30.23 14.45
N TYR A 339 -3.42 31.54 14.36
CA TYR A 339 -3.33 32.22 13.07
C TYR A 339 -1.86 32.45 12.68
N TYR A 340 -1.50 32.08 11.45
CA TYR A 340 -0.14 32.19 10.93
C TYR A 340 -0.08 33.23 9.79
N PRO A 341 -0.07 34.54 10.06
CA PRO A 341 -0.24 35.58 9.03
C PRO A 341 0.88 35.58 7.98
N ARG A 342 2.12 35.35 8.41
CA ARG A 342 3.31 35.46 7.56
C ARG A 342 3.77 34.13 6.98
N LYS A 343 3.06 33.02 7.24
CA LYS A 343 3.48 31.69 6.79
C LYS A 343 2.73 31.22 5.54
N SER A 344 3.42 30.44 4.71
CA SER A 344 2.89 29.82 3.51
C SER A 344 1.87 28.71 3.82
N LEU A 345 1.09 28.31 2.82
CA LEU A 345 0.13 27.22 2.96
C LEU A 345 0.84 25.87 3.19
N HIS A 346 1.98 25.66 2.52
CA HIS A 346 2.81 24.46 2.66
C HIS A 346 3.38 24.31 4.08
N PHE A 347 3.81 25.40 4.72
CA PHE A 347 4.26 25.36 6.12
C PHE A 347 3.15 24.86 7.05
N VAL A 348 1.94 25.42 6.93
CA VAL A 348 0.79 25.04 7.77
C VAL A 348 0.36 23.59 7.49
N LYS A 349 0.39 23.16 6.22
CA LYS A 349 0.16 21.78 5.81
C LYS A 349 1.16 20.82 6.47
N ARG A 350 2.47 21.04 6.30
CA ARG A 350 3.53 20.19 6.88
C ARG A 350 3.38 20.07 8.40
N ARG A 351 3.07 21.19 9.07
CA ARG A 351 2.81 21.21 10.51
C ARG A 351 1.59 20.35 10.88
N MET A 352 0.49 20.49 10.16
CA MET A 352 -0.73 19.71 10.36
C MET A 352 -0.47 18.21 10.17
N GLU A 353 0.22 17.81 9.10
CA GLU A 353 0.59 16.42 8.83
C GLU A 353 1.45 15.82 9.94
N ASN A 354 2.51 16.52 10.36
CA ASN A 354 3.40 16.05 11.42
C ASN A 354 2.67 15.79 12.75
N ILE A 355 1.71 16.66 13.11
CA ILE A 355 0.93 16.50 14.35
C ILE A 355 -0.03 15.30 14.21
N ILE A 356 -0.69 15.14 13.05
CA ILE A 356 -1.58 14.01 12.80
C ILE A 356 -0.80 12.70 12.75
N ASP A 357 0.37 12.66 12.10
CA ASP A 357 1.23 11.50 12.02
C ASP A 357 1.73 11.05 13.39
N LEU A 358 2.06 12.00 14.27
CA LEU A 358 2.38 11.69 15.67
C LEU A 358 1.21 11.00 16.38
N CYS A 359 -0.02 11.46 16.14
CA CYS A 359 -1.23 10.84 16.68
C CYS A 359 -1.51 9.46 16.07
N LEU A 360 -1.15 9.25 14.80
CA LEU A 360 -1.30 7.98 14.08
C LEU A 360 -0.27 6.93 14.51
N GLN A 361 0.93 7.34 14.95
CA GLN A 361 2.00 6.44 15.35
C GLN A 361 1.89 5.95 16.80
N LYS A 362 1.34 6.78 17.71
CA LYS A 362 1.20 6.43 19.14
C LYS A 362 0.39 5.15 19.41
N PRO A 363 -0.73 4.86 18.70
CA PRO A 363 -1.55 3.67 18.95
C PRO A 363 -0.95 2.36 18.45
N ALA A 364 0.30 2.34 17.97
CA ALA A 364 0.99 1.10 17.63
C ALA A 364 1.12 0.24 18.90
N VAL A 365 0.13 -0.61 19.11
CA VAL A 365 0.01 -1.45 20.29
C VAL A 365 1.29 -2.26 20.40
N SER A 366 2.07 -2.00 21.45
CA SER A 366 3.18 -2.84 21.82
C SER A 366 2.61 -4.12 22.42
N VAL A 367 2.33 -5.11 21.56
CA VAL A 367 1.88 -6.43 22.00
C VAL A 367 2.97 -6.98 22.92
N LYS A 368 2.64 -7.19 24.19
CA LYS A 368 3.58 -7.69 25.19
C LYS A 368 4.08 -9.06 24.76
N LYS A 369 5.39 -9.19 24.56
CA LYS A 369 6.06 -10.46 24.29
C LYS A 369 5.93 -11.39 25.50
N LYS A 370 4.91 -12.25 25.51
CA LYS A 370 5.10 -13.62 26.01
C LYS A 370 5.40 -14.49 24.80
N CYS A 371 6.66 -14.43 24.37
CA CYS A 371 7.20 -15.38 23.39
C CYS A 371 7.56 -16.65 24.16
N MET A 372 6.79 -17.72 23.97
CA MET A 372 7.26 -19.05 24.30
C MET A 372 7.97 -19.58 23.04
N PRO A 373 9.31 -19.69 23.01
CA PRO A 373 9.98 -20.50 21.98
C PRO A 373 9.58 -21.95 22.23
N LEU A 374 8.92 -22.57 21.28
CA LEU A 374 8.27 -23.87 21.49
C LEU A 374 9.00 -25.04 20.85
N TRP A 375 10.00 -24.80 20.01
CA TRP A 375 10.91 -25.84 19.49
C TRP A 375 11.97 -25.23 18.57
N LYS A 376 12.96 -26.06 18.21
CA LYS A 376 14.01 -25.78 17.22
C LYS A 376 14.18 -27.00 16.30
N SER A 377 14.38 -26.83 15.00
CA SER A 377 14.77 -27.92 14.07
C SER A 377 15.36 -27.34 12.78
N GLU A 378 16.19 -28.11 12.08
CA GLU A 378 16.47 -27.90 10.66
C GLU A 378 15.26 -28.42 9.87
N THR A 379 14.51 -27.53 9.20
CA THR A 379 13.28 -27.90 8.47
C THR A 379 13.27 -27.28 7.09
N VAL A 380 12.68 -27.97 6.11
CA VAL A 380 12.63 -27.53 4.71
C VAL A 380 11.36 -26.74 4.39
N TYR A 381 10.27 -26.96 5.14
CA TYR A 381 8.97 -26.35 4.87
C TYR A 381 8.20 -26.07 6.16
N ASN A 382 7.54 -24.91 6.24
CA ASN A 382 6.68 -24.53 7.36
C ASN A 382 5.48 -23.72 6.88
N MET A 383 4.27 -24.20 7.15
CA MET A 383 3.05 -23.45 6.85
C MET A 383 2.09 -23.42 8.04
N GLY A 384 1.70 -22.21 8.45
CA GLY A 384 0.70 -21.98 9.49
C GLY A 384 -0.71 -21.87 8.91
N TRP A 385 -1.69 -22.51 9.55
CA TRP A 385 -3.11 -22.46 9.21
C TRP A 385 -3.95 -22.19 10.47
N ASN A 386 -4.99 -21.36 10.33
CA ASN A 386 -5.96 -21.15 11.39
C ASN A 386 -7.29 -21.79 10.99
N ASN A 387 -7.64 -22.88 11.66
CA ASN A 387 -8.94 -23.51 11.50
C ASN A 387 -9.96 -22.69 12.29
N LYS A 388 -10.93 -22.12 11.57
CA LYS A 388 -11.87 -21.12 12.11
C LYS A 388 -12.98 -21.73 12.93
N THR A 389 -13.37 -22.98 12.61
CA THR A 389 -14.49 -23.66 13.26
C THR A 389 -14.07 -24.22 14.61
N SER A 390 -12.85 -24.77 14.69
CA SER A 390 -12.31 -25.38 15.92
C SER A 390 -11.45 -24.45 16.78
N ASN A 391 -11.14 -23.24 16.31
CA ASN A 391 -10.24 -22.28 16.97
C ASN A 391 -8.87 -22.90 17.30
N LEU A 392 -8.27 -23.54 16.29
CA LEU A 392 -6.95 -24.16 16.40
C LEU A 392 -5.97 -23.52 15.40
N HIS A 393 -4.73 -23.33 15.83
CA HIS A 393 -3.58 -23.11 14.97
C HIS A 393 -2.99 -24.46 14.62
N TYR A 394 -2.92 -24.75 13.32
CA TYR A 394 -2.19 -25.87 12.78
C TYR A 394 -0.87 -25.39 12.16
N LEU A 395 0.16 -26.20 12.31
CA LEU A 395 1.46 -26.00 11.68
C LEU A 395 1.87 -27.30 11.03
N LEU A 396 2.07 -27.25 9.71
CA LEU A 396 2.65 -28.33 8.93
C LEU A 396 4.14 -28.06 8.79
N PHE A 397 4.94 -29.06 9.14
CA PHE A 397 6.39 -29.00 8.99
C PHE A 397 6.95 -30.40 8.79
N THR A 398 8.18 -30.48 8.29
CA THR A 398 8.88 -31.75 8.09
C THR A 398 10.12 -31.84 8.98
N ILE A 399 10.35 -33.02 9.54
CA ILE A 399 11.56 -33.36 10.29
C ILE A 399 12.34 -34.39 9.49
N LEU A 400 13.66 -34.21 9.38
CA LEU A 400 14.54 -35.19 8.76
C LEU A 400 14.93 -36.26 9.78
N GLU A 401 14.54 -37.50 9.52
CA GLU A 401 14.91 -38.67 10.32
C GLU A 401 15.29 -39.80 9.36
N ASP A 402 16.43 -40.45 9.59
CA ASP A 402 16.93 -41.56 8.74
C ASP A 402 16.98 -41.22 7.23
N SER A 403 17.33 -39.97 6.89
CA SER A 403 17.34 -39.44 5.51
C SER A 403 15.98 -39.36 4.81
N LEU A 404 14.88 -39.49 5.56
CA LEU A 404 13.50 -39.34 5.09
C LEU A 404 12.85 -38.14 5.78
N TYR A 405 12.12 -37.33 5.01
CA TYR A 405 11.38 -36.21 5.57
C TYR A 405 10.02 -36.67 6.10
N LYS A 406 9.89 -36.85 7.42
CA LYS A 406 8.60 -37.18 8.04
C LYS A 406 7.73 -35.94 8.17
N MET A 407 6.48 -36.02 7.74
CA MET A 407 5.50 -34.95 7.91
C MET A 407 4.99 -34.93 9.35
N CYS A 408 5.01 -33.75 9.96
CA CYS A 408 4.53 -33.51 11.31
C CYS A 408 3.43 -32.45 11.31
N ILE A 409 2.39 -32.68 12.10
CA ILE A 409 1.29 -31.74 12.32
C ILE A 409 1.29 -31.36 13.79
N LEU A 410 1.61 -30.09 14.05
CA LEU A 410 1.44 -29.49 15.38
C LEU A 410 0.11 -28.73 15.39
N ARG A 411 -0.74 -28.99 16.39
CA ARG A 411 -1.93 -28.17 16.62
C ARG A 411 -1.96 -27.59 18.03
N ARG A 412 -2.30 -26.31 18.12
CA ARG A 412 -2.47 -25.59 19.40
C ARG A 412 -3.79 -24.85 19.39
N HIS A 413 -4.43 -24.79 20.55
CA HIS A 413 -5.61 -23.96 20.70
C HIS A 413 -5.24 -22.46 20.58
N THR A 414 -6.15 -21.65 20.02
CA THR A 414 -5.92 -20.19 19.88
C THR A 414 -5.80 -19.52 21.25
N ASP A 415 -6.46 -20.08 22.25
CA ASP A 415 -6.25 -19.84 23.68
C ASP A 415 -5.11 -20.73 24.20
N ILE A 416 -4.16 -20.19 24.95
CA ILE A 416 -2.79 -20.74 25.14
C ILE A 416 -2.74 -22.07 25.95
N SER A 417 -3.88 -22.65 26.31
CA SER A 417 -3.98 -23.73 27.32
C SER A 417 -3.91 -25.17 26.81
N GLN A 418 -3.92 -25.47 25.50
CA GLN A 418 -3.94 -26.86 25.02
C GLN A 418 -3.12 -27.09 23.74
N THR A 419 -2.39 -28.21 23.69
CA THR A 419 -1.50 -28.62 22.60
C THR A 419 -1.66 -30.11 22.29
N SER A 420 -1.63 -30.48 21.01
CA SER A 420 -1.55 -31.88 20.59
C SER A 420 -0.73 -32.01 19.30
N PHE A 421 -0.16 -33.19 19.08
CA PHE A 421 0.85 -33.45 18.05
C PHE A 421 0.65 -34.82 17.43
N THR A 422 0.84 -34.93 16.11
CA THR A 422 0.82 -36.21 15.37
C THR A 422 1.77 -36.15 14.16
N SER A 423 2.46 -37.24 13.83
CA SER A 423 3.31 -37.36 12.63
C SER A 423 2.91 -38.55 11.72
N SER A 424 3.40 -38.55 10.47
CA SER A 424 3.22 -39.64 9.49
C SER A 424 4.53 -40.03 8.79
N ALA A 425 4.58 -41.23 8.21
CA ALA A 425 5.82 -41.91 7.79
C ALA A 425 5.97 -42.12 6.26
N TYR A 426 6.09 -41.03 5.50
CA TYR A 426 6.56 -41.02 4.10
C TYR A 426 7.44 -39.78 3.86
N SER A 427 8.36 -39.82 2.86
CA SER A 427 9.19 -38.65 2.50
C SER A 427 8.33 -37.55 1.87
N CYS A 428 7.86 -36.64 2.71
CA CYS A 428 7.04 -35.50 2.34
C CYS A 428 7.89 -34.39 1.73
N LEU A 429 7.52 -33.92 0.53
CA LEU A 429 8.18 -32.80 -0.14
C LEU A 429 7.52 -31.46 0.17
N ASP A 430 6.19 -31.41 0.10
CA ASP A 430 5.39 -30.22 0.37
C ASP A 430 3.98 -30.63 0.83
N ALA A 431 3.34 -29.80 1.66
CA ALA A 431 2.00 -30.04 2.18
C ALA A 431 1.25 -28.73 2.43
N GLN A 432 0.04 -28.62 1.88
CA GLN A 432 -0.83 -27.46 2.09
C GLN A 432 -2.24 -27.85 2.51
N PHE A 433 -2.83 -27.10 3.45
CA PHE A 433 -4.25 -27.19 3.78
C PHE A 433 -5.12 -26.92 2.54
N TYR A 434 -5.97 -27.89 2.22
CA TYR A 434 -6.99 -27.75 1.18
C TYR A 434 -8.23 -27.10 1.76
N ASP A 435 -8.71 -27.62 2.89
CA ASP A 435 -9.80 -27.08 3.71
C ASP A 435 -9.54 -27.34 5.20
N ASP A 436 -10.55 -27.13 6.06
CA ASP A 436 -10.42 -27.29 7.52
C ASP A 436 -10.26 -28.76 7.96
N GLU A 437 -10.53 -29.73 7.09
CA GLU A 437 -10.54 -31.17 7.37
C GLU A 437 -9.57 -31.97 6.50
N THR A 438 -8.97 -31.38 5.47
CA THR A 438 -8.14 -32.07 4.48
C THR A 438 -6.85 -31.31 4.17
N VAL A 439 -5.74 -32.04 4.09
CA VAL A 439 -4.43 -31.51 3.71
C VAL A 439 -3.97 -32.17 2.41
N THR A 440 -3.63 -31.37 1.39
CA THR A 440 -3.02 -31.89 0.17
C THR A 440 -1.51 -32.04 0.37
N VAL A 441 -0.98 -33.22 0.08
CA VAL A 441 0.42 -33.58 0.32
C VAL A 441 1.07 -34.10 -0.96
N VAL A 442 2.31 -33.69 -1.23
CA VAL A 442 3.16 -34.26 -2.29
C VAL A 442 4.19 -35.17 -1.64
N LEU A 443 4.11 -36.45 -1.97
CA LEU A 443 5.02 -37.48 -1.47
C LEU A 443 6.01 -37.88 -2.57
N LYS A 444 7.22 -38.25 -2.14
CA LYS A 444 8.23 -38.87 -3.00
C LYS A 444 8.36 -40.35 -2.65
N ASP A 445 8.18 -41.19 -3.64
CA ASP A 445 8.58 -42.59 -3.55
C ASP A 445 10.11 -42.66 -3.71
N THR A 446 10.80 -43.30 -2.76
CA THR A 446 12.25 -43.49 -2.81
C THR A 446 12.69 -44.60 -3.76
N VAL A 447 11.78 -45.50 -4.14
CA VAL A 447 12.05 -46.69 -4.97
C VAL A 447 11.47 -46.54 -6.39
N GLY A 448 10.62 -45.54 -6.62
CA GLY A 448 9.97 -45.28 -7.92
C GLY A 448 10.96 -44.94 -9.06
N ARG A 449 10.65 -45.42 -10.27
CA ARG A 449 11.40 -45.10 -11.51
C ARG A 449 11.24 -43.61 -11.88
N GLU A 450 12.24 -43.03 -12.56
CA GLU A 450 12.18 -41.62 -13.00
C GLU A 450 10.90 -41.33 -13.79
N GLY A 451 10.08 -40.40 -13.30
CA GLY A 451 8.83 -39.99 -13.95
C GLY A 451 7.56 -40.62 -13.36
N ARG A 452 7.67 -41.57 -12.42
CA ARG A 452 6.55 -42.14 -11.64
C ARG A 452 6.89 -42.19 -10.13
N ASP A 453 7.68 -41.24 -9.65
CA ASP A 453 8.22 -41.20 -8.29
C ASP A 453 7.54 -40.14 -7.39
N ARG A 454 6.42 -39.57 -7.85
CA ARG A 454 5.70 -38.48 -7.17
C ARG A 454 4.23 -38.81 -7.03
N LEU A 455 3.70 -38.68 -5.81
CA LEU A 455 2.29 -38.91 -5.52
C LEU A 455 1.67 -37.63 -4.97
N LEU A 456 0.45 -37.34 -5.40
CA LEU A 456 -0.41 -36.30 -4.83
C LEU A 456 -1.49 -36.98 -3.99
N VAL A 457 -1.58 -36.65 -2.71
CA VAL A 457 -2.48 -37.33 -1.76
C VAL A 457 -3.32 -36.30 -1.01
N GLN A 458 -4.63 -36.52 -0.91
CA GLN A 458 -5.49 -35.79 0.02
C GLN A 458 -5.53 -36.54 1.36
N LEU A 459 -5.01 -35.91 2.41
CA LEU A 459 -4.95 -36.43 3.77
C LEU A 459 -6.16 -35.94 4.58
N PRO A 460 -7.14 -36.82 4.90
CA PRO A 460 -8.26 -36.48 5.76
C PRO A 460 -7.82 -36.42 7.23
N LEU A 461 -7.96 -35.25 7.86
CA LEU A 461 -7.64 -35.00 9.25
C LEU A 461 -8.58 -35.72 10.22
N SER A 462 -9.81 -36.05 9.79
CA SER A 462 -10.73 -36.90 10.54
C SER A 462 -10.13 -38.30 10.81
N SER A 463 -9.43 -38.85 9.82
CA SER A 463 -8.70 -40.12 9.97
C SER A 463 -7.40 -39.98 10.76
N VAL A 464 -6.75 -38.82 10.71
CA VAL A 464 -5.54 -38.53 11.53
C VAL A 464 -5.92 -38.41 13.01
N TYR A 465 -7.01 -37.71 13.31
CA TYR A 465 -7.50 -37.45 14.67
C TYR A 465 -8.74 -38.31 15.00
N ASN A 466 -8.72 -39.60 14.61
CA ASN A 466 -9.80 -40.51 14.98
C ASN A 466 -9.90 -40.60 16.52
N SER A 467 -11.11 -40.40 17.05
CA SER A 467 -11.35 -40.37 18.50
C SER A 467 -11.10 -41.71 19.19
N GLU A 468 -11.14 -42.81 18.46
CA GLU A 468 -11.01 -44.16 19.00
C GLU A 468 -9.59 -44.48 19.49
N ASP A 469 -8.58 -43.99 18.77
CA ASP A 469 -7.17 -44.27 19.03
C ASP A 469 -6.34 -43.01 19.34
N ALA A 470 -6.94 -41.80 19.26
CA ALA A 470 -6.27 -40.55 19.61
C ALA A 470 -5.63 -40.55 21.02
N ALA A 471 -6.15 -41.35 21.95
CA ALA A 471 -5.59 -41.47 23.29
C ALA A 471 -4.24 -42.21 23.32
N GLU A 472 -3.96 -43.08 22.34
CA GLU A 472 -2.71 -43.84 22.22
C GLU A 472 -1.59 -43.00 21.61
N TYR A 473 -1.94 -42.03 20.75
CA TYR A 473 -1.01 -41.14 20.06
C TYR A 473 -0.78 -39.84 20.83
N GLN A 474 -0.21 -39.94 22.04
CA GLN A 474 0.16 -38.77 22.85
C GLN A 474 1.66 -38.48 22.76
N PHE A 475 1.99 -37.19 22.67
CA PHE A 475 3.38 -36.74 22.71
C PHE A 475 3.95 -36.92 24.11
N SER A 476 5.02 -37.71 24.23
CA SER A 476 5.67 -38.03 25.51
C SER A 476 6.90 -37.18 25.82
N GLY A 477 7.32 -36.32 24.88
CA GLY A 477 8.48 -35.42 25.02
C GLY A 477 8.16 -34.07 25.67
N ALA A 478 9.08 -33.12 25.55
CA ALA A 478 8.94 -31.78 26.12
C ALA A 478 8.99 -30.67 25.04
N TYR A 479 8.05 -29.71 25.12
CA TYR A 479 8.00 -28.55 24.20
C TYR A 479 9.06 -27.47 24.48
N SER A 480 9.91 -27.65 25.49
CA SER A 480 11.02 -26.72 25.77
C SER A 480 12.32 -27.10 25.04
N THR A 481 12.36 -28.31 24.50
CA THR A 481 13.52 -28.92 23.84
C THR A 481 13.28 -29.03 22.33
N ARG A 482 14.34 -29.32 21.56
CA ARG A 482 14.22 -29.45 20.11
C ARG A 482 13.47 -30.74 19.74
N LEU A 483 12.66 -30.70 18.68
CA LEU A 483 11.85 -31.85 18.27
C LEU A 483 12.66 -32.89 17.49
N ASP A 484 13.67 -32.45 16.74
CA ASP A 484 14.60 -33.32 16.01
C ASP A 484 15.48 -34.16 16.96
N GLU A 485 15.72 -33.68 18.17
CA GLU A 485 16.41 -34.45 19.22
C GLU A 485 15.50 -35.51 19.88
N GLN A 486 14.18 -35.47 19.64
CA GLN A 486 13.17 -36.27 20.34
C GLN A 486 12.26 -37.07 19.39
N CYS A 487 12.77 -37.48 18.22
CA CYS A 487 11.98 -38.19 17.20
C CYS A 487 11.28 -39.45 17.74
N SER A 488 11.88 -40.17 18.69
CA SER A 488 11.27 -41.37 19.31
C SER A 488 10.09 -41.05 20.24
N ALA A 489 9.99 -39.83 20.76
CA ALA A 489 8.89 -39.38 21.61
C ALA A 489 7.68 -38.86 20.81
N ILE A 490 7.85 -38.72 19.49
CA ILE A 490 6.82 -38.23 18.58
C ILE A 490 5.88 -39.37 18.17
N PRO A 491 4.56 -39.28 18.47
CA PRO A 491 3.61 -40.30 18.08
C PRO A 491 3.40 -40.29 16.56
N THR A 492 3.66 -41.43 15.93
CA THR A 492 3.56 -41.59 14.47
C THR A 492 2.38 -42.48 14.12
N ARG A 493 1.49 -42.00 13.24
CA ARG A 493 0.33 -42.72 12.76
C ARG A 493 0.55 -43.17 11.32
N THR A 494 0.38 -44.47 11.08
CA THR A 494 0.44 -45.06 9.73
C THR A 494 -0.95 -45.03 9.11
N MET A 495 -1.06 -44.56 7.86
CA MET A 495 -2.33 -44.45 7.15
C MET A 495 -2.22 -45.11 5.78
N HIS A 496 -3.28 -45.81 5.39
CA HIS A 496 -3.44 -46.40 4.07
C HIS A 496 -4.47 -45.58 3.29
N PHE A 497 -4.14 -45.18 2.06
CA PHE A 497 -4.99 -44.34 1.23
C PHE A 497 -5.63 -45.18 0.13
N GLU A 498 -6.94 -45.39 0.21
CA GLU A 498 -7.72 -46.10 -0.82
C GLU A 498 -8.36 -45.14 -1.83
N LYS A 499 -8.56 -43.87 -1.46
CA LYS A 499 -9.30 -42.87 -2.23
C LYS A 499 -8.59 -41.52 -2.25
N HIS A 500 -8.92 -40.67 -3.23
CA HIS A 500 -8.46 -39.28 -3.35
C HIS A 500 -6.93 -39.10 -3.34
N TRP A 501 -6.23 -40.00 -4.04
CA TRP A 501 -4.80 -39.87 -4.33
C TRP A 501 -4.55 -40.14 -5.82
N ARG A 502 -3.45 -39.60 -6.35
CA ARG A 502 -3.06 -39.79 -7.74
C ARG A 502 -1.56 -39.87 -7.88
N LEU A 503 -1.10 -40.83 -8.68
CA LEU A 503 0.29 -40.90 -9.14
C LEU A 503 0.54 -39.84 -10.22
N LEU A 504 1.58 -39.01 -10.05
CA LEU A 504 1.92 -37.94 -10.98
C LEU A 504 2.85 -38.46 -12.07
N GLU A 505 2.27 -38.83 -13.20
CA GLU A 505 3.05 -39.31 -14.35
C GLU A 505 3.81 -38.18 -15.05
N SER A 506 5.05 -38.50 -15.44
CA SER A 506 6.00 -37.63 -16.15
C SER A 506 6.20 -36.24 -15.53
N MET A 507 5.98 -36.11 -14.21
CA MET A 507 6.07 -34.84 -13.51
C MET A 507 7.00 -34.93 -12.30
N LYS A 508 8.11 -34.19 -12.35
CA LYS A 508 9.00 -33.97 -11.19
C LYS A 508 8.38 -32.96 -10.22
N ALA A 509 7.22 -33.28 -9.65
CA ALA A 509 6.48 -32.44 -8.71
C ALA A 509 7.30 -32.13 -7.45
N GLN A 510 7.19 -30.89 -6.97
CA GLN A 510 7.92 -30.43 -5.79
C GLN A 510 7.03 -29.65 -4.82
N TYR A 511 6.20 -28.74 -5.33
CA TYR A 511 5.35 -27.89 -4.50
C TYR A 511 3.87 -28.02 -4.86
N VAL A 512 2.99 -27.73 -3.91
CA VAL A 512 1.54 -27.78 -4.08
C VAL A 512 0.86 -26.49 -3.61
N ALA A 513 -0.16 -26.10 -4.35
CA ALA A 513 -1.01 -24.95 -4.11
C ALA A 513 -2.50 -25.37 -4.18
N GLY A 514 -3.16 -25.57 -3.04
CA GLY A 514 -4.55 -26.05 -2.94
C GLY A 514 -5.57 -24.98 -2.57
N ASN A 515 -6.82 -25.14 -3.03
CA ASN A 515 -7.97 -24.33 -2.63
C ASN A 515 -9.23 -25.18 -2.54
N GLY A 516 -9.63 -25.55 -1.32
CA GLY A 516 -10.82 -26.37 -1.09
C GLY A 516 -12.16 -25.67 -1.35
N PHE A 517 -12.21 -24.34 -1.30
CA PHE A 517 -13.45 -23.61 -1.63
C PHE A 517 -13.78 -23.69 -3.13
N ARG A 518 -12.75 -23.55 -3.99
CA ARG A 518 -12.91 -23.70 -5.45
C ARG A 518 -12.68 -25.11 -5.95
N LYS A 519 -12.30 -26.02 -5.06
CA LYS A 519 -11.98 -27.42 -5.31
C LYS A 519 -10.89 -27.67 -6.36
N VAL A 520 -9.89 -26.79 -6.38
CA VAL A 520 -8.77 -26.87 -7.34
C VAL A 520 -7.44 -26.97 -6.61
N SER A 521 -6.51 -27.73 -7.17
CA SER A 521 -5.13 -27.81 -6.71
C SER A 521 -4.17 -27.59 -7.87
N CYS A 522 -3.02 -27.02 -7.60
CA CYS A 522 -1.99 -26.71 -8.57
C CYS A 522 -0.67 -27.28 -8.06
N VAL A 523 0.05 -28.01 -8.91
CA VAL A 523 1.34 -28.62 -8.57
C VAL A 523 2.42 -27.97 -9.41
N LEU A 524 3.50 -27.55 -8.76
CA LEU A 524 4.68 -26.96 -9.38
C LEU A 524 5.83 -27.97 -9.33
N SER A 525 6.49 -28.15 -10.46
CA SER A 525 7.65 -29.03 -10.56
C SER A 525 8.94 -28.40 -10.01
N SER A 526 9.96 -29.24 -9.78
CA SER A 526 11.27 -28.83 -9.25
C SER A 526 12.03 -27.83 -10.13
N ASN A 527 11.70 -27.74 -11.42
CA ASN A 527 12.30 -26.78 -12.35
C ASN A 527 11.68 -25.37 -12.26
N LEU A 528 10.66 -25.18 -11.42
CA LEU A 528 9.92 -23.93 -11.20
C LEU A 528 9.22 -23.35 -12.45
N ARG A 529 9.05 -24.13 -13.51
CA ARG A 529 8.49 -23.70 -14.80
C ARG A 529 7.30 -24.54 -15.26
N HIS A 530 7.32 -25.84 -14.97
CA HIS A 530 6.21 -26.71 -15.35
C HIS A 530 5.19 -26.81 -14.22
N VAL A 531 3.95 -26.45 -14.53
CA VAL A 531 2.80 -26.35 -13.64
C VAL A 531 1.68 -27.23 -14.17
N ARG A 532 1.02 -27.99 -13.29
CA ARG A 532 -0.17 -28.79 -13.62
C ARG A 532 -1.29 -28.44 -12.65
N VAL A 533 -2.49 -28.18 -13.17
CA VAL A 533 -3.67 -27.82 -12.38
C VAL A 533 -4.65 -29.00 -12.42
N PHE A 534 -5.25 -29.28 -11.28
CA PHE A 534 -6.18 -30.37 -11.03
C PHE A 534 -7.49 -29.82 -10.47
N GLU A 535 -8.60 -30.27 -11.03
CA GLU A 535 -9.90 -30.23 -10.39
C GLU A 535 -10.01 -31.45 -9.49
N MET A 536 -10.30 -31.26 -8.20
CA MET A 536 -10.12 -32.29 -7.18
C MET A 536 -11.40 -33.07 -6.85
N ASP A 537 -12.54 -32.70 -7.44
CA ASP A 537 -13.85 -33.29 -7.17
C ASP A 537 -14.42 -34.13 -8.31
N ILE A 538 -13.69 -34.22 -9.42
CA ILE A 538 -14.03 -35.05 -10.56
C ILE A 538 -12.83 -35.97 -10.83
N ASP A 539 -13.11 -37.26 -10.98
CA ASP A 539 -12.08 -38.21 -11.41
C ASP A 539 -11.72 -37.93 -12.87
N ASP A 540 -10.45 -38.13 -13.22
CA ASP A 540 -10.01 -37.95 -14.60
C ASP A 540 -10.81 -38.86 -15.55
N GLU A 541 -11.22 -38.31 -16.69
CA GLU A 541 -11.90 -39.06 -17.76
C GLU A 541 -11.00 -40.13 -18.42
N TRP A 542 -9.70 -40.11 -18.12
CA TRP A 542 -8.70 -41.05 -18.63
C TRP A 542 -8.52 -42.19 -17.63
N GLU A 543 -8.79 -43.41 -18.09
CA GLU A 543 -8.50 -44.63 -17.33
C GLU A 543 -7.00 -44.66 -16.99
N LEU A 544 -6.67 -44.89 -15.71
CA LEU A 544 -5.28 -45.04 -15.30
C LEU A 544 -4.73 -46.28 -16.03
N ASP A 545 -3.70 -46.10 -16.84
CA ASP A 545 -2.95 -47.23 -17.42
C ASP A 545 -2.27 -47.99 -16.28
N GLU A 546 -3.00 -48.90 -15.64
CA GLU A 546 -2.42 -49.94 -14.80
C GLU A 546 -1.43 -50.69 -15.69
N SER A 547 -0.15 -50.59 -15.37
CA SER A 547 0.91 -51.23 -16.13
C SER A 547 0.61 -52.72 -16.27
N SER A 548 0.24 -53.14 -17.47
CA SER A 548 0.24 -54.53 -17.91
C SER A 548 1.68 -55.01 -17.99
N ASP A 549 2.21 -55.49 -16.86
CA ASP A 549 3.53 -56.11 -16.79
C ASP A 549 3.62 -57.49 -17.52
N GLU A 550 2.70 -57.83 -18.44
CA GLU A 550 2.66 -59.17 -19.08
C GLU A 550 2.61 -59.26 -20.61
N GLU A 551 2.61 -58.17 -21.40
CA GLU A 551 2.55 -58.30 -22.87
C GLU A 551 3.56 -57.41 -23.64
N GLU A 552 4.85 -57.62 -23.42
CA GLU A 552 5.89 -57.24 -24.41
C GLU A 552 6.88 -58.40 -24.68
N GLU A 553 6.36 -59.59 -24.98
CA GLU A 553 7.10 -60.53 -25.83
C GLU A 553 6.20 -61.05 -26.95
N ALA A 554 6.62 -60.78 -28.19
CA ALA A 554 6.10 -61.31 -29.45
C ALA A 554 4.87 -60.62 -30.07
N SER A 555 5.09 -59.51 -30.79
CA SER A 555 4.64 -59.43 -32.19
C SER A 555 5.27 -58.23 -32.92
N ASN A 556 6.34 -58.52 -33.64
CA ASN A 556 6.92 -57.65 -34.65
C ASN A 556 5.95 -57.50 -35.83
N LYS A 557 5.42 -56.30 -36.10
CA LYS A 557 5.05 -55.85 -37.46
C LYS A 557 4.87 -54.32 -37.53
N PRO A 558 5.34 -53.66 -38.61
CA PRO A 558 5.43 -52.21 -38.67
C PRO A 558 4.14 -51.58 -39.20
N VAL A 559 3.65 -50.53 -38.55
CA VAL A 559 2.64 -49.63 -39.13
C VAL A 559 3.27 -48.25 -39.33
N LYS A 560 3.27 -47.83 -40.59
CA LYS A 560 3.78 -46.56 -41.11
C LYS A 560 3.09 -45.37 -40.45
N ILE A 561 3.85 -44.48 -39.82
CA ILE A 561 3.44 -43.09 -39.59
C ILE A 561 4.40 -42.20 -40.39
N LYS A 562 3.80 -41.28 -41.15
CA LYS A 562 4.49 -40.28 -41.98
C LYS A 562 5.23 -39.30 -41.07
N GLU A 563 6.54 -39.24 -41.24
CA GLU A 563 7.37 -38.12 -40.83
C GLU A 563 7.45 -37.12 -42.00
N GLU A 564 7.06 -35.86 -41.77
CA GLU A 564 7.67 -34.75 -42.50
C GLU A 564 8.92 -34.33 -41.70
N VAL A 565 10.07 -34.75 -42.24
CA VAL A 565 11.42 -34.44 -41.77
C VAL A 565 11.85 -33.07 -42.30
N LEU A 566 12.48 -32.28 -41.44
CA LEU A 566 13.59 -31.39 -41.82
C LEU A 566 14.76 -31.63 -40.87
N SER A 567 15.54 -32.63 -41.28
CA SER A 567 17.00 -32.93 -41.21
C SER A 567 17.93 -31.84 -40.65
N GLU A 568 19.12 -32.08 -40.07
CA GLU A 568 20.07 -33.21 -39.83
C GLU A 568 21.31 -32.57 -39.10
N PRO A 569 22.43 -33.25 -38.73
CA PRO A 569 22.64 -34.65 -38.34
C PRO A 569 23.53 -34.83 -37.07
N GLU A 570 23.74 -36.11 -36.78
CA GLU A 570 24.39 -36.85 -35.70
C GLU A 570 25.88 -36.59 -35.39
N ALA A 571 26.28 -37.02 -34.18
CA ALA A 571 27.52 -37.77 -33.97
C ALA A 571 27.34 -38.79 -32.83
N GLU A 572 27.35 -40.08 -33.18
CA GLU A 572 27.37 -41.23 -32.28
C GLU A 572 28.72 -41.40 -31.58
N SER A 573 28.72 -41.96 -30.37
CA SER A 573 29.66 -43.05 -30.03
C SER A 573 29.12 -43.90 -28.87
N GLN A 574 28.95 -45.18 -29.15
CA GLN A 574 28.62 -46.27 -28.24
C GLN A 574 29.84 -46.64 -27.36
N GLN A 575 29.61 -47.11 -26.14
CA GLN A 575 30.22 -48.37 -25.68
C GLN A 575 29.54 -48.96 -24.44
N ALA A 576 29.33 -50.28 -24.53
CA ALA A 576 28.71 -51.18 -23.56
C ALA A 576 29.68 -51.64 -22.45
N GLY A 577 29.14 -52.14 -21.33
CA GLY A 577 29.96 -52.86 -20.35
C GLY A 577 29.26 -53.34 -19.07
N ALA A 578 28.69 -54.56 -19.16
CA ALA A 578 28.63 -55.61 -18.15
C ALA A 578 27.82 -55.46 -16.84
N ALA A 579 26.88 -56.40 -16.71
CA ALA A 579 26.06 -56.71 -15.54
C ALA A 579 26.82 -57.50 -14.45
N ALA A 580 26.35 -57.36 -13.21
CA ALA A 580 26.44 -58.41 -12.17
C ALA A 580 25.18 -58.35 -11.28
N ALA A 581 24.61 -59.52 -11.02
CA ALA A 581 23.25 -59.73 -10.55
C ALA A 581 23.05 -59.67 -9.03
N ALA A 582 21.83 -59.25 -8.66
CA ALA A 582 20.93 -59.53 -7.53
C ALA A 582 21.41 -60.25 -6.24
N PRO A 583 20.67 -60.05 -5.14
CA PRO A 583 19.60 -61.02 -4.88
C PRO A 583 18.22 -60.38 -4.69
N GLN A 584 17.24 -61.08 -5.25
CA GLN A 584 15.80 -60.87 -5.12
C GLN A 584 15.33 -61.12 -3.68
N VAL A 585 14.41 -60.29 -3.20
CA VAL A 585 13.45 -60.67 -2.16
C VAL A 585 12.07 -60.55 -2.79
N VAL A 586 11.43 -61.70 -2.98
CA VAL A 586 10.06 -61.85 -3.48
C VAL A 586 9.11 -61.68 -2.30
N ILE A 587 8.09 -60.83 -2.42
CA ILE A 587 6.91 -60.87 -1.56
C ILE A 587 5.66 -60.91 -2.44
N LYS A 588 4.87 -61.97 -2.21
CA LYS A 588 3.68 -62.40 -2.94
C LYS A 588 2.45 -61.70 -2.35
N VAL A 589 1.52 -61.23 -3.18
CA VAL A 589 0.19 -60.78 -2.75
C VAL A 589 -0.82 -61.79 -3.30
N GLU A 590 -1.53 -62.49 -2.42
CA GLU A 590 -2.68 -63.33 -2.79
C GLU A 590 -3.95 -62.49 -2.81
N LYS A 591 -4.69 -62.58 -3.93
CA LYS A 591 -5.97 -61.94 -4.18
C LYS A 591 -7.07 -62.91 -3.72
N LEU A 592 -7.97 -62.45 -2.84
CA LEU A 592 -9.20 -63.17 -2.48
C LEU A 592 -10.34 -62.62 -3.34
N ASP A 593 -10.89 -63.46 -4.21
CA ASP A 593 -12.08 -63.15 -5.00
C ASP A 593 -13.35 -63.16 -4.14
N PRO A 594 -14.35 -62.31 -4.45
CA PRO A 594 -15.58 -62.21 -3.67
C PRO A 594 -16.56 -63.34 -4.04
N GLU A 595 -17.06 -64.06 -3.04
CA GLU A 595 -18.18 -64.98 -3.18
C GLU A 595 -19.49 -64.19 -3.46
N LEU A 596 -20.09 -64.51 -4.60
CA LEU A 596 -21.51 -64.30 -4.89
C LEU A 596 -22.35 -65.19 -3.94
N ASP A 597 -23.42 -64.65 -3.38
CA ASP A 597 -24.62 -65.46 -3.19
C ASP A 597 -25.93 -64.64 -3.18
N SER A 598 -26.79 -65.08 -4.12
CA SER A 598 -28.25 -64.98 -4.29
C SER A 598 -28.98 -63.64 -4.17
#